data_AF-A0A087BB56-F1
#
_entry.id   AF-A0A087BB56-F1
#
_cell.length_a   1.000
_cell.length_b   1.000
_cell.length_c   1.000
_cell.angle_alpha   90.00
_cell.angle_beta   90.00
_cell.angle_gamma   90.00
#
_symmetry.space_group_name_H-M   'P 1'
#
loop_
_entity.id
_entity.type
_entity.pdbx_description
1 polymer ?
#
loop_
_entity_poly.entity_id
_entity_poly.type
_entity_poly.pdbx_seq_one_letter_code
_entity_poly.pdbx_strand_id
1 'polypeptide(L)'
;MDEHTEQDAPEAAEQADAAQQIAELQAKLQAYETAEQNNKLRQQISKETGVPENVLYGNNEKEMRQYAAELKPLLRTVHAPVLDGVDRQPEDGDLPPLTHQQTIKQLTAKIFHHPHADM
;
A
#
# COMPACT_ATOMS: atom_id res chain seq x y z
N MET A 1 7.79 6.30 71.60
CA MET A 1 7.17 7.30 70.72
C MET A 1 8.32 8.22 70.40
N ASP A 2 9.14 8.01 69.38
CA ASP A 2 8.85 7.53 68.03
C ASP A 2 10.16 6.98 67.43
N GLU A 3 10.17 5.73 66.95
CA GLU A 3 11.34 5.18 66.24
C GLU A 3 10.93 4.08 65.24
N HIS A 4 9.99 4.42 64.36
CA HIS A 4 9.66 3.61 63.18
C HIS A 4 9.36 4.59 62.04
N THR A 5 10.38 5.12 61.37
CA THR A 5 10.15 5.97 60.18
C THR A 5 11.20 5.81 59.08
N GLU A 6 12.18 4.91 59.24
CA GLU A 6 13.22 4.68 58.23
C GLU A 6 13.09 3.37 57.44
N GLN A 7 12.15 2.48 57.79
CA GLN A 7 11.92 1.22 57.04
C GLN A 7 10.77 1.27 56.02
N ASP A 8 9.82 2.21 56.12
CA ASP A 8 8.66 2.28 55.20
C ASP A 8 8.96 2.99 53.86
N ALA A 9 10.04 3.77 53.77
CA ALA A 9 10.35 4.56 52.58
C ALA A 9 10.76 3.74 51.33
N PRO A 10 11.64 2.72 51.41
CA PRO A 10 12.02 1.94 50.23
C PRO A 10 10.89 1.04 49.72
N GLU A 11 10.08 0.47 50.63
CA GLU A 11 8.95 -0.38 50.25
C GLU A 11 7.84 0.41 49.55
N ALA A 12 7.56 1.64 50.01
CA ALA A 12 6.58 2.52 49.36
C ALA A 12 7.04 2.97 47.95
N ALA A 13 8.34 3.21 47.76
CA ALA A 13 8.91 3.56 46.46
C ALA A 13 8.85 2.38 45.46
N GLU A 14 9.25 1.19 45.90
CA GLU A 14 9.17 -0.03 45.08
C GLU A 14 7.73 -0.41 44.72
N GLN A 15 6.78 -0.22 45.65
CA GLN A 15 5.36 -0.44 45.40
C GLN A 15 4.77 0.57 44.41
N ALA A 16 5.22 1.84 44.43
CA ALA A 16 4.79 2.85 43.48
C ALA A 16 5.25 2.52 42.06
N ASP A 17 6.49 2.06 41.89
CA ASP A 17 7.02 1.60 40.58
C ASP A 17 6.28 0.36 40.07
N ALA A 18 6.00 -0.61 40.95
CA ALA A 18 5.23 -1.80 40.59
C ALA A 18 3.80 -1.45 40.17
N ALA A 19 3.12 -0.54 40.87
CA ALA A 19 1.78 -0.08 40.53
C ALA A 19 1.75 0.64 39.17
N GLN A 20 2.76 1.45 38.86
CA GLN A 20 2.90 2.11 37.57
C GLN A 20 3.10 1.10 36.43
N GLN A 21 3.97 0.11 36.62
CA GLN A 21 4.19 -0.94 35.62
C GLN A 21 2.93 -1.77 35.37
N ILE A 22 2.18 -2.10 36.42
CA ILE A 22 0.90 -2.81 36.29
C ILE A 22 -0.12 -1.98 35.50
N ALA A 23 -0.24 -0.68 35.80
CA ALA A 23 -1.14 0.21 35.07
C ALA A 23 -0.76 0.33 33.58
N GLU A 24 0.54 0.43 33.27
CA GLU A 24 1.04 0.47 31.90
C GLU A 24 0.76 -0.83 31.15
N LEU A 25 0.97 -1.98 31.80
CA LEU A 25 0.68 -3.29 31.21
C LEU A 25 -0.82 -3.49 30.98
N GLN A 26 -1.67 -3.06 31.91
CA GLN A 26 -3.12 -3.10 31.74
C GLN A 26 -3.57 -2.21 30.57
N ALA A 27 -3.02 -1.00 30.44
CA ALA A 27 -3.31 -0.12 29.32
C ALA A 27 -2.90 -0.75 27.97
N LYS A 28 -1.72 -1.40 27.93
CA LYS A 28 -1.28 -2.15 26.74
C LYS A 28 -2.24 -3.30 26.41
N LEU A 29 -2.64 -4.10 27.40
CA LEU A 29 -3.58 -5.20 27.21
C LEU A 29 -4.93 -4.71 26.67
N GLN A 30 -5.50 -3.65 27.25
CA GLN A 30 -6.74 -3.06 26.77
C GLN A 30 -6.63 -2.56 25.33
N ALA A 31 -5.50 -1.96 24.95
CA ALA A 31 -5.25 -1.52 23.59
C ALA A 31 -5.21 -2.71 22.61
N TYR A 32 -4.55 -3.81 22.98
CA TYR A 32 -4.51 -5.03 22.16
C TYR A 32 -5.88 -5.68 22.00
N GLU A 33 -6.64 -5.83 23.10
CA GLU A 33 -7.99 -6.38 23.06
C GLU A 33 -8.92 -5.54 22.18
N THR A 34 -8.84 -4.21 22.31
CA THR A 34 -9.60 -3.28 21.46
C THR A 34 -9.21 -3.43 20.00
N ALA A 35 -7.91 -3.55 19.69
CA ALA A 35 -7.44 -3.76 18.33
C ALA A 35 -7.94 -5.08 17.72
N GLU A 36 -7.97 -6.18 18.49
CA GLU A 36 -8.54 -7.45 18.03
C GLU A 36 -10.04 -7.35 17.74
N GLN A 37 -10.79 -6.72 18.65
CA GLN A 37 -12.24 -6.50 18.46
C GLN A 37 -12.50 -5.68 17.20
N ASN A 38 -11.72 -4.60 16.99
CA ASN A 38 -11.81 -3.77 15.80
C ASN A 38 -11.43 -4.54 14.53
N ASN A 39 -10.45 -5.44 14.57
CA ASN A 39 -10.12 -6.30 13.42
C ASN A 39 -11.27 -7.25 13.06
N LYS A 40 -11.90 -7.86 14.08
CA LYS A 40 -13.07 -8.74 13.87
C LYS A 40 -14.25 -7.96 13.27
N LEU A 41 -14.51 -6.75 13.77
CA LEU A 41 -15.54 -5.86 13.22
C LEU A 41 -15.24 -5.47 11.77
N ARG A 42 -13.99 -5.11 11.45
CA ARG A 42 -13.57 -4.80 10.07
C ARG A 42 -13.79 -5.95 9.11
N GLN A 43 -13.46 -7.18 9.52
CA GLN A 43 -13.70 -8.39 8.72
C GLN A 43 -15.20 -8.60 8.45
N GLN A 44 -16.05 -8.40 9.45
CA GLN A 44 -17.50 -8.53 9.30
C GLN A 44 -18.07 -7.46 8.36
N ILE A 45 -17.72 -6.19 8.59
CA ILE A 45 -18.21 -5.07 7.79
C ILE A 45 -17.70 -5.17 6.34
N SER A 46 -16.45 -5.57 6.13
CA SER A 46 -15.88 -5.81 4.80
C SER A 46 -16.69 -6.84 4.01
N LYS A 47 -16.99 -8.00 4.63
CA LYS A 47 -17.81 -9.06 4.01
C LYS A 47 -19.21 -8.58 3.64
N GLU A 48 -19.84 -7.77 4.48
CA GLU A 48 -21.20 -7.28 4.27
C GLU A 48 -21.29 -6.14 3.24
N THR A 49 -20.29 -5.24 3.22
CA THR A 49 -20.33 -4.01 2.43
C THR A 49 -19.58 -4.13 1.10
N GLY A 50 -18.63 -5.06 1.00
CA GLY A 50 -17.71 -5.21 -0.12
C GLY A 50 -16.52 -4.23 -0.09
N VAL A 51 -16.38 -3.45 0.98
CA VAL A 51 -15.28 -2.50 1.16
C VAL A 51 -14.08 -3.23 1.77
N PRO A 52 -12.86 -3.13 1.20
CA PRO A 52 -11.69 -3.80 1.75
C PRO A 52 -11.37 -3.44 3.20
N GLU A 53 -10.95 -4.41 4.01
CA GLU A 53 -10.68 -4.24 5.45
C GLU A 53 -9.60 -3.19 5.75
N ASN A 54 -8.59 -3.11 4.89
CA ASN A 54 -7.47 -2.19 5.03
C ASN A 54 -7.85 -0.72 4.88
N VAL A 55 -9.00 -0.43 4.27
CA VAL A 55 -9.54 0.93 4.14
C VAL A 55 -10.68 1.19 5.11
N LEU A 56 -11.02 0.28 6.03
CA LEU A 56 -12.04 0.52 7.06
C LEU A 56 -11.39 1.04 8.34
N TYR A 57 -11.88 2.20 8.82
CA TYR A 57 -11.40 2.87 10.03
C TYR A 57 -12.58 3.26 10.92
N GLY A 58 -12.32 3.32 12.24
CA GLY A 58 -13.30 3.67 13.26
C GLY A 58 -12.96 3.02 14.60
N ASN A 59 -13.51 3.56 15.68
CA ASN A 59 -13.32 3.01 17.03
C ASN A 59 -14.49 2.10 17.46
N ASN A 60 -15.56 2.07 16.67
CA ASN A 60 -16.74 1.26 16.92
C ASN A 60 -17.40 0.85 15.60
N GLU A 61 -18.31 -0.13 15.68
CA GLU A 61 -19.01 -0.68 14.52
C GLU A 61 -19.78 0.37 13.72
N LYS A 62 -20.46 1.30 14.40
CA LYS A 62 -21.28 2.33 13.75
C LYS A 62 -20.43 3.25 12.86
N GLU A 63 -19.30 3.72 13.39
CA GLU A 63 -18.34 4.53 12.64
C GLU A 63 -17.79 3.77 11.43
N MET A 64 -17.34 2.53 11.62
CA MET A 64 -16.80 1.72 10.53
C MET A 64 -17.85 1.44 9.45
N ARG A 65 -19.11 1.21 9.82
CA ARG A 65 -20.23 1.02 8.86
C ARG A 65 -20.56 2.30 8.10
N GLN A 66 -20.58 3.44 8.79
CA GLN A 66 -20.78 4.73 8.14
C GLN A 66 -19.65 4.99 7.14
N TYR A 67 -18.40 4.76 7.54
CA TYR A 67 -17.24 4.94 6.67
C TYR A 67 -17.29 4.00 5.45
N ALA A 68 -17.69 2.75 5.65
CA ALA A 68 -17.91 1.81 4.56
C ALA A 68 -18.99 2.32 3.57
N ALA A 69 -20.08 2.90 4.07
CA ALA A 69 -21.14 3.46 3.23
C ALA A 69 -20.66 4.66 2.40
N GLU A 70 -19.79 5.51 2.97
CA GLU A 70 -19.17 6.64 2.27
C GLU A 70 -18.15 6.19 1.20
N LEU A 71 -17.41 5.11 1.44
CA LEU A 71 -16.44 4.55 0.50
C LEU A 71 -17.07 3.74 -0.63
N LYS A 72 -18.17 3.03 -0.36
CA LYS A 72 -18.86 2.18 -1.34
C LYS A 72 -19.11 2.83 -2.71
N PRO A 73 -19.61 4.09 -2.82
CA PRO A 73 -19.81 4.73 -4.12
C PRO A 73 -18.49 5.08 -4.82
N LEU A 74 -17.41 5.33 -4.09
CA LEU A 74 -16.10 5.71 -4.63
C LEU A 74 -15.33 4.50 -5.18
N LEU A 75 -15.59 3.32 -4.64
CA LEU A 75 -14.97 2.06 -5.07
C LEU A 75 -15.56 1.49 -6.36
N ARG A 76 -16.65 2.07 -6.91
CA ARG A 76 -17.03 1.79 -8.30
C ARG A 76 -15.92 2.35 -9.18
N THR A 77 -15.03 1.46 -9.59
CA THR A 77 -14.10 1.67 -10.68
C THR A 77 -14.84 2.34 -11.82
N VAL A 78 -14.40 3.55 -12.15
CA VAL A 78 -14.59 4.12 -13.46
C VAL A 78 -14.06 3.06 -14.42
N HIS A 79 -14.95 2.33 -15.11
CA HIS A 79 -14.56 1.76 -16.39
C HIS A 79 -14.21 2.99 -17.22
N ALA A 80 -12.92 3.33 -17.26
CA ALA A 80 -12.45 4.28 -18.25
C ALA A 80 -13.00 3.78 -19.59
N PRO A 81 -13.69 4.63 -20.37
CA PRO A 81 -14.18 4.20 -21.67
C PRO A 81 -12.99 3.62 -22.43
N VAL A 82 -13.14 2.37 -22.88
CA VAL A 82 -12.17 1.77 -23.80
C VAL A 82 -12.22 2.64 -25.04
N LEU A 83 -11.18 3.46 -25.23
CA LEU A 83 -11.03 4.26 -26.43
C LEU A 83 -10.61 3.31 -27.56
N ASP A 84 -11.53 3.05 -28.48
CA ASP A 84 -11.22 2.24 -29.68
C ASP A 84 -10.13 2.93 -30.50
N GLY A 85 -8.95 2.31 -30.59
CA GLY A 85 -7.86 2.74 -31.45
C GLY A 85 -6.63 3.35 -30.75
N VAL A 86 -6.50 3.26 -29.43
CA VAL A 86 -5.25 3.66 -28.72
C VAL A 86 -4.08 2.71 -29.01
N ASP A 87 -4.37 1.49 -29.49
CA ASP A 87 -3.37 0.53 -29.99
C ASP A 87 -3.05 0.69 -31.49
N ARG A 88 -3.58 1.71 -32.19
CA ARG A 88 -3.11 2.03 -33.55
C ARG A 88 -1.71 2.64 -33.45
N GLN A 89 -0.72 1.77 -33.30
CA GLN A 89 0.63 2.06 -33.75
C GLN A 89 0.51 2.49 -35.22
N PRO A 90 1.08 3.63 -35.65
CA PRO A 90 1.15 3.93 -37.06
C PRO A 90 1.85 2.75 -37.72
N GLU A 91 1.20 2.13 -38.69
CA GLU A 91 1.80 1.08 -39.52
C GLU A 91 2.99 1.72 -40.24
N ASP A 92 4.17 1.62 -39.64
CA ASP A 92 5.42 2.03 -40.25
C ASP A 92 5.64 1.14 -41.48
N GLY A 93 5.24 1.66 -42.64
CA GLY A 93 5.81 1.30 -43.92
C GLY A 93 5.02 0.27 -44.74
N ASP A 94 4.41 0.79 -45.80
CA ASP A 94 4.25 0.09 -47.07
C ASP A 94 5.64 -0.19 -47.69
N LEU A 95 6.43 -1.06 -47.06
CA LEU A 95 7.74 -1.51 -47.55
C LEU A 95 7.82 -3.04 -47.45
N PRO A 96 8.07 -3.74 -48.58
CA PRO A 96 8.08 -5.20 -48.60
C PRO A 96 9.29 -5.79 -47.83
N PRO A 97 9.16 -7.02 -47.28
CA PRO A 97 10.19 -7.61 -46.44
C PRO A 97 11.42 -8.03 -47.25
N LEU A 98 12.54 -7.33 -47.04
CA LEU A 98 13.86 -7.77 -47.52
C LEU A 98 14.33 -8.94 -46.67
N THR A 99 14.56 -10.08 -47.31
CA THR A 99 15.03 -11.31 -46.66
C THR A 99 16.48 -11.19 -46.21
N HIS A 100 16.82 -11.90 -45.11
CA HIS A 100 18.08 -11.83 -44.34
C HIS A 100 19.38 -11.97 -45.16
N GLN A 101 19.30 -12.50 -46.39
CA GLN A 101 20.46 -12.64 -47.28
C GLN A 101 20.88 -11.31 -47.94
N GLN A 102 19.96 -10.34 -48.07
CA GLN A 102 20.23 -9.04 -48.70
C GLN A 102 20.87 -8.03 -47.74
N THR A 103 20.66 -8.19 -46.43
CA THR A 103 21.25 -7.32 -45.40
C THR A 103 22.78 -7.43 -45.35
N ILE A 104 23.33 -8.63 -45.57
CA ILE A 104 24.79 -8.86 -45.51
C ILE A 104 25.52 -8.19 -46.70
N LYS A 105 24.92 -8.16 -47.90
CA LYS A 105 25.50 -7.43 -49.06
C LYS A 105 25.44 -5.91 -48.90
N GLN A 106 24.39 -5.39 -48.26
CA GLN A 106 24.23 -3.95 -48.00
C GLN A 106 25.25 -3.41 -46.97
N LEU A 107 25.58 -4.22 -45.95
CA LEU A 107 26.58 -3.85 -44.94
C LEU A 107 28.01 -3.77 -45.49
N THR A 108 28.36 -4.60 -46.48
CA THR A 108 29.70 -4.59 -47.11
C THR A 108 29.88 -3.44 -48.12
N ALA A 109 28.81 -2.98 -48.79
CA ALA A 109 28.89 -1.86 -49.72
C ALA A 109 29.05 -0.49 -49.02
N LYS A 110 28.49 -0.34 -47.81
CA LYS A 110 28.55 0.92 -47.03
C LYS A 110 29.89 1.21 -46.38
N ILE A 111 30.80 0.23 -46.29
CA ILE A 111 32.12 0.44 -45.69
C ILE A 111 33.12 1.04 -46.72
N PHE A 112 32.88 0.92 -48.03
CA PHE A 112 33.92 1.20 -49.04
C PHE A 112 33.63 2.34 -50.05
N HIS A 113 32.63 3.20 -49.84
CA HIS A 113 32.39 4.32 -50.77
C HIS A 113 32.13 5.64 -50.05
N HIS A 114 33.22 6.25 -49.55
CA HIS A 114 33.49 7.67 -49.80
C HIS A 114 34.52 7.72 -50.94
N PRO A 115 34.32 8.56 -51.96
CA PRO A 115 35.10 9.81 -52.04
C PRO A 115 34.21 11.01 -52.45
N HIS A 116 34.33 12.17 -51.80
CA HIS A 116 35.26 13.27 -52.09
C HIS A 116 34.93 14.07 -53.37
N ALA A 117 34.52 15.32 -53.12
CA ALA A 117 34.99 16.59 -53.72
C ALA A 117 35.65 16.64 -55.12
N ASP A 118 35.39 17.79 -55.75
CA ASP A 118 36.04 18.44 -56.92
C ASP A 118 35.67 17.93 -58.32
N MET A 119 34.83 18.69 -59.04
CA MET A 119 35.24 19.81 -59.92
C MET A 119 34.02 20.62 -60.38
#